data_AF-K1UN93-F1
#
_entry.id   AF-K1UN93-F1
#
_cell.length_a   1.000
_cell.length_b   1.000
_cell.length_c   1.000
_cell.angle_alpha   90.00
_cell.angle_beta   90.00
_cell.angle_gamma   90.00
#
_symmetry.space_group_name_H-M   'P 1'
#
loop_
_entity.id
_entity.type
_entity.pdbx_description
1 polymer ?
#
loop_
_entity_poly.entity_id
_entity_poly.type
_entity_poly.pdbx_seq_one_letter_code
_entity_poly.pdbx_strand_id
1 'polypeptide(L)'
;MLSQRARSLITGVCRLVLAVVFIVSGFTKVIDPWGTSIKINEYLTIYGFDYLIPASMVFSIWLCGAEMMMGCMLLCKVRIRLVSIFALASMLFFTILTFLSATFIPVEDCGCFGEAIKLSPWETFFKNLALLPMAAVVWAYYRNDKILAFRRSEVALTIFFFLLTM
;
A
#
# COMPACT_ATOMS: atom_id res chain seq x y z
N MET A 1 -9.52 6.05 30.06
CA MET A 1 -8.78 4.77 29.92
C MET A 1 -9.60 3.83 29.04
N LEU A 2 -9.26 3.70 27.75
CA LEU A 2 -9.97 2.76 26.86
C LEU A 2 -9.71 1.32 27.33
N SER A 3 -10.78 0.57 27.58
CA SER A 3 -10.75 -0.86 27.87
C SER A 3 -9.85 -1.60 26.88
N GLN A 4 -9.02 -2.53 27.38
CA GLN A 4 -8.12 -3.36 26.57
C GLN A 4 -8.86 -4.05 25.39
N ARG A 5 -10.13 -4.38 25.59
CA ARG A 5 -11.02 -4.96 24.55
C ARG A 5 -11.36 -3.96 23.45
N ALA A 6 -11.64 -2.70 23.80
CA ALA A 6 -11.92 -1.65 22.84
C ALA A 6 -10.71 -1.37 21.93
N ARG A 7 -9.50 -1.33 22.50
CA ARG A 7 -8.26 -1.19 21.71
C ARG A 7 -8.05 -2.34 20.72
N SER A 8 -8.33 -3.57 21.13
CA SER A 8 -8.21 -4.75 20.26
C SER A 8 -9.23 -4.72 19.11
N LEU A 9 -10.48 -4.33 19.39
CA LEU A 9 -11.52 -4.19 18.37
C LEU A 9 -11.19 -3.08 17.37
N ILE A 10 -10.82 -1.89 17.84
CA ILE A 10 -10.43 -0.76 16.98
C ILE A 10 -9.28 -1.17 16.06
N THR A 11 -8.23 -1.79 16.61
CA THR A 11 -7.09 -2.25 15.82
C THR A 11 -7.50 -3.31 14.79
N GLY A 12 -8.40 -4.22 15.17
CA GLY A 12 -8.95 -5.24 14.28
C GLY A 12 -9.68 -4.65 13.08
N VAL A 13 -10.51 -3.63 13.31
CA VAL A 13 -11.25 -2.90 12.27
C VAL A 13 -10.29 -2.09 11.40
N CYS A 14 -9.40 -1.29 11.98
CA CYS A 14 -8.40 -0.51 11.23
C CYS A 14 -7.55 -1.40 10.32
N ARG A 15 -7.09 -2.55 10.82
CA ARG A 15 -6.34 -3.53 10.02
C ARG A 15 -7.18 -4.09 8.87
N LEU A 16 -8.45 -4.43 9.11
CA LEU A 16 -9.33 -4.98 8.09
C LEU A 16 -9.60 -3.96 6.98
N VAL A 17 -9.85 -2.70 7.35
CA VAL A 17 -10.01 -1.59 6.40
C VAL A 17 -8.75 -1.41 5.57
N LEU A 18 -7.57 -1.35 6.20
CA LEU A 18 -6.29 -1.24 5.48
C LEU A 18 -6.07 -2.41 4.53
N ALA A 19 -6.29 -3.64 4.98
CA ALA A 19 -6.13 -4.83 4.16
C ALA A 19 -7.04 -4.80 2.92
N VAL A 20 -8.32 -4.45 3.09
CA VAL A 20 -9.26 -4.31 1.97
C VAL A 20 -8.82 -3.21 1.02
N VAL A 21 -8.39 -2.05 1.52
CA VAL A 21 -7.89 -0.95 0.69
C VAL A 21 -6.69 -1.39 -0.16
N PHE A 22 -5.70 -2.06 0.43
CA PHE A 22 -4.53 -2.56 -0.29
C PHE A 22 -4.90 -3.64 -1.31
N ILE A 23 -5.81 -4.56 -0.98
CA ILE A 23 -6.27 -5.60 -1.92
C ILE A 23 -6.99 -4.97 -3.11
N VAL A 24 -7.93 -4.06 -2.86
CA VAL A 24 -8.69 -3.38 -3.93
C VAL A 24 -7.76 -2.54 -4.79
N SER A 25 -6.83 -1.80 -4.18
CA SER A 25 -5.81 -1.00 -4.88
C SER A 25 -4.91 -1.87 -5.76
N GLY A 26 -4.36 -2.97 -5.23
CA GLY A 26 -3.53 -3.89 -6.01
C GLY A 26 -4.32 -4.56 -7.14
N PHE A 27 -5.55 -5.00 -6.86
CA PHE A 27 -6.40 -5.67 -7.84
C PHE A 27 -6.74 -4.75 -9.03
N THR A 28 -7.12 -3.50 -8.80
CA THR A 28 -7.45 -2.58 -9.89
C THR A 28 -6.22 -2.22 -10.73
N LYS A 29 -5.02 -2.16 -10.12
CA LYS A 29 -3.77 -1.94 -10.86
C LYS A 29 -3.30 -3.18 -11.65
N VAL A 30 -3.62 -4.39 -11.20
CA VAL A 30 -3.35 -5.63 -11.95
C VAL A 30 -4.25 -5.75 -13.19
N ILE A 31 -5.48 -5.22 -13.13
CA ILE A 31 -6.38 -5.17 -14.29
C ILE A 31 -5.82 -4.26 -15.38
N ASP A 32 -5.22 -3.13 -15.00
CA ASP A 32 -4.60 -2.18 -15.95
C ASP A 32 -3.15 -1.79 -15.54
N PRO A 33 -2.16 -2.67 -15.80
CA PRO A 33 -0.76 -2.40 -15.48
C PRO A 33 -0.14 -1.35 -16.43
N TRP A 34 -0.79 -1.08 -17.57
CA TRP A 34 -0.31 -0.13 -18.57
C TRP A 34 -0.50 1.31 -18.10
N GLY A 35 -1.69 1.68 -17.60
CA GLY A 35 -1.98 3.02 -17.09
C GLY A 35 -1.11 3.39 -15.88
N THR A 36 -0.83 2.44 -15.00
CA THR A 36 0.13 2.62 -13.89
C THR A 36 1.56 2.83 -14.38
N SER A 37 1.99 2.14 -15.44
CA SER A 37 3.32 2.34 -16.03
C SER A 37 3.48 3.72 -16.66
N ILE A 38 2.45 4.26 -17.32
CA ILE A 38 2.45 5.61 -17.89
C ILE A 38 2.63 6.65 -16.77
N LYS A 39 1.95 6.48 -15.64
CA LYS A 39 2.12 7.37 -14.48
C LYS A 39 3.53 7.31 -13.90
N ILE A 40 4.10 6.12 -13.77
CA ILE A 40 5.50 5.97 -13.34
C ILE A 40 6.45 6.68 -14.31
N ASN A 41 6.20 6.62 -15.61
CA ASN A 41 7.00 7.35 -16.61
C ASN A 41 6.88 8.87 -16.45
N GLU A 42 5.67 9.40 -16.28
CA GLU A 42 5.45 10.83 -16.01
C GLU A 42 6.25 11.27 -14.78
N TYR A 43 6.18 10.51 -13.68
CA TYR A 43 6.97 10.79 -12.48
C TYR A 43 8.48 10.75 -12.76
N LEU A 44 8.99 9.70 -13.43
CA LEU A 44 10.42 9.56 -13.73
C LEU A 44 10.96 10.70 -14.59
N THR A 45 10.21 11.15 -15.58
CA THR A 45 10.60 12.29 -16.43
C THR A 45 10.62 13.60 -15.66
N ILE A 46 9.67 13.84 -14.75
CA ILE A 46 9.68 15.04 -13.90
C ILE A 46 10.88 15.05 -12.95
N TYR A 47 11.27 13.89 -12.41
CA TYR A 47 12.46 13.76 -11.56
C TYR A 47 13.77 13.71 -12.35
N GLY A 48 13.75 13.76 -13.69
CA GLY A 48 14.93 13.75 -14.55
C GLY A 48 15.61 12.38 -14.70
N PHE A 49 14.88 11.28 -14.41
CA PHE A 49 15.35 9.90 -14.52
C PHE A 49 14.87 9.22 -15.81
N ASP A 50 15.02 9.87 -16.96
CA ASP A 50 14.55 9.35 -18.25
C ASP A 50 15.18 8.00 -18.65
N TYR A 51 16.39 7.70 -18.14
CA TYR A 51 17.05 6.40 -18.37
C TYR A 51 16.27 5.19 -17.81
N LEU A 52 15.41 5.40 -16.80
CA LEU A 52 14.62 4.34 -16.15
C LEU A 52 13.23 4.14 -16.79
N ILE A 53 12.86 4.93 -17.80
CA ILE A 53 11.60 4.80 -18.56
C ILE A 53 11.33 3.36 -19.04
N PRO A 54 12.29 2.63 -19.67
CA PRO A 54 12.03 1.26 -20.11
C PRO A 54 11.80 0.28 -18.94
N ALA A 55 12.25 0.61 -17.72
CA ALA A 55 12.02 -0.20 -16.53
C ALA A 55 10.68 0.11 -15.82
N SER A 56 9.99 1.18 -16.21
CA SER A 56 8.71 1.62 -15.60
C SER A 56 7.64 0.52 -15.56
N MET A 57 7.55 -0.30 -16.61
CA MET A 57 6.60 -1.40 -16.69
C MET A 57 6.92 -2.50 -15.67
N VAL A 58 8.20 -2.82 -15.50
CA VAL A 58 8.66 -3.80 -14.50
C VAL A 58 8.40 -3.26 -13.08
N PHE A 59 8.72 -1.99 -12.83
CA PHE A 59 8.41 -1.34 -11.56
C PHE A 59 6.92 -1.29 -11.28
N SER A 60 6.08 -1.06 -12.29
CA SER A 60 4.64 -1.07 -12.16
C SER A 60 4.13 -2.43 -11.70
N ILE A 61 4.46 -3.50 -12.42
CA ILE A 61 4.04 -4.87 -12.10
C ILE A 61 4.51 -5.25 -10.69
N TRP A 62 5.76 -4.93 -10.36
CA TRP A 62 6.33 -5.21 -9.05
C TRP A 62 5.59 -4.48 -7.93
N LEU A 63 5.27 -3.20 -8.11
CA LEU A 63 4.56 -2.39 -7.13
C LEU A 63 3.11 -2.86 -6.94
N CYS A 64 2.43 -3.27 -8.02
CA CYS A 64 1.09 -3.84 -7.98
C CYS A 64 1.06 -5.15 -7.19
N GLY A 65 1.99 -6.06 -7.48
CA GLY A 65 2.11 -7.33 -6.77
C GLY A 65 2.48 -7.13 -5.30
N ALA A 66 3.36 -6.18 -5.00
CA ALA A 66 3.73 -5.85 -3.63
C ALA A 66 2.53 -5.35 -2.80
N GLU A 67 1.69 -4.47 -3.35
CA GLU A 67 0.48 -3.98 -2.66
C GLU A 67 -0.55 -5.08 -2.42
N MET A 68 -0.79 -5.91 -3.42
CA MET A 68 -1.72 -7.03 -3.31
C MET A 68 -1.22 -8.05 -2.27
N MET A 69 0.08 -8.37 -2.30
CA MET A 69 0.72 -9.23 -1.31
C MET A 69 0.60 -8.67 0.11
N MET A 70 0.90 -7.38 0.31
CA MET A 70 0.76 -6.72 1.61
C MET A 70 -0.69 -6.75 2.11
N GLY A 71 -1.67 -6.52 1.23
CA GLY A 71 -3.09 -6.60 1.54
C GLY A 71 -3.51 -7.99 2.04
N CYS A 72 -3.12 -9.04 1.33
CA CYS A 72 -3.38 -10.44 1.72
C CYS A 72 -2.70 -10.80 3.05
N MET A 73 -1.44 -10.40 3.25
CA MET A 73 -0.73 -10.68 4.50
C MET A 73 -1.33 -9.93 5.70
N LEU A 74 -1.77 -8.67 5.53
CA LEU A 74 -2.51 -7.94 6.55
C LEU A 74 -3.81 -8.66 6.91
N LEU A 75 -4.54 -9.18 5.92
CA LEU A 75 -5.82 -9.89 6.11
C LEU A 75 -5.64 -11.21 6.87
N CYS A 76 -4.65 -12.01 6.49
CA CYS A 76 -4.34 -13.31 7.10
C CYS A 76 -3.54 -13.23 8.41
N LYS A 77 -3.16 -12.02 8.87
CA LYS A 77 -2.31 -11.78 10.05
C LYS A 77 -0.95 -12.51 9.96
N VAL A 78 -0.40 -12.65 8.76
CA VAL A 78 0.92 -13.26 8.55
C VAL A 78 1.98 -12.18 8.74
N ARG A 79 2.96 -12.41 9.63
CA ARG A 79 4.07 -11.46 9.87
C ARG A 79 3.62 -10.02 10.08
N ILE A 80 2.56 -9.83 10.88
CA ILE A 80 1.83 -8.56 11.02
C ILE A 80 2.74 -7.36 11.36
N ARG A 81 3.82 -7.57 12.11
CA ARG A 81 4.77 -6.50 12.45
C ARG A 81 5.57 -6.01 11.24
N LEU A 82 6.08 -6.89 10.38
CA LEU A 82 6.80 -6.47 9.18
C LEU A 82 5.85 -5.82 8.18
N VAL A 83 4.69 -6.44 7.95
CA VAL A 83 3.73 -5.95 6.97
C VAL A 83 3.12 -4.61 7.40
N SER A 84 2.89 -4.39 8.70
CA SER A 84 2.44 -3.07 9.20
C SER A 84 3.49 -1.98 9.05
N ILE A 85 4.79 -2.29 9.17
CA ILE A 85 5.87 -1.32 8.87
C ILE A 85 5.88 -0.98 7.38
N PHE A 86 5.83 -1.99 6.50
CA PHE A 86 5.80 -1.76 5.05
C PHE A 86 4.53 -1.02 4.60
N ALA A 87 3.37 -1.38 5.15
CA ALA A 87 2.11 -0.69 4.88
C ALA A 87 2.13 0.78 5.35
N LEU A 88 2.75 1.06 6.49
CA LEU A 88 2.97 2.44 6.94
C LEU A 88 3.90 3.20 6.00
N ALA A 89 5.02 2.58 5.62
CA ALA A 89 5.99 3.18 4.72
C ALA A 89 5.37 3.47 3.35
N SER A 90 4.59 2.54 2.79
CA SER A 90 3.88 2.74 1.53
C SER A 90 2.79 3.80 1.63
N MET A 91 2.01 3.83 2.73
CA MET A 91 1.01 4.89 2.96
C MET A 91 1.66 6.27 3.10
N LEU A 92 2.81 6.35 3.76
CA LEU A 92 3.56 7.59 3.91
C LEU A 92 4.14 8.04 2.56
N PHE A 93 4.71 7.10 1.80
CA PHE A 93 5.17 7.34 0.43
C PHE A 93 4.04 7.84 -0.49
N PHE A 94 2.89 7.17 -0.52
CA PHE A 94 1.74 7.62 -1.31
C PHE A 94 1.19 8.95 -0.84
N THR A 95 1.15 9.22 0.47
CA THR A 95 0.71 10.53 0.99
C THR A 95 1.65 11.65 0.51
N ILE A 96 2.96 11.43 0.54
CA ILE A 96 3.95 12.39 0.03
C ILE A 96 3.78 12.58 -1.48
N LEU A 97 3.73 11.51 -2.27
CA LEU A 97 3.51 11.60 -3.71
C LEU A 97 2.21 12.33 -4.09
N THR A 98 1.13 12.06 -3.36
CA THR A 98 -0.16 12.71 -3.57
C THR A 98 -0.09 14.19 -3.20
N PHE A 99 0.63 14.55 -2.13
CA PHE A 99 0.84 15.94 -1.74
C PHE A 99 1.66 16.71 -2.80
N LEU A 100 2.73 16.12 -3.33
CA LEU A 100 3.51 16.71 -4.42
C LEU A 100 2.67 16.87 -5.70
N SER A 101 1.83 15.89 -6.02
CA SER A 101 0.90 15.97 -7.16
C SER A 101 -0.20 17.02 -6.95
N ALA A 102 -0.62 17.28 -5.70
CA ALA A 102 -1.63 18.30 -5.40
C ALA A 102 -1.07 19.74 -5.43
N THR A 103 0.25 19.93 -5.25
CA THR A 103 0.87 21.25 -5.07
C THR A 103 1.80 21.69 -6.20
N PHE A 104 2.59 20.79 -6.80
CA PHE A 104 3.67 21.16 -7.73
C PHE A 104 3.51 20.61 -9.15
N ILE A 105 2.74 19.55 -9.36
CA ILE A 105 2.65 18.86 -10.65
C ILE A 105 1.19 18.51 -10.93
N PRO A 106 0.51 19.13 -11.90
CA PRO A 106 -0.85 18.74 -12.27
C PRO A 106 -0.85 17.38 -12.98
N VAL A 107 -0.67 16.30 -12.23
CA VAL A 107 -0.93 14.93 -12.70
C VAL A 107 -2.37 14.60 -12.33
N GLU A 108 -3.20 14.32 -13.34
CA GLU A 108 -4.66 14.16 -13.14
C GLU A 108 -5.03 13.03 -12.16
N ASP A 109 -4.17 12.03 -11.96
CA ASP A 109 -4.43 10.89 -11.06
C ASP A 109 -3.13 10.30 -10.46
N CYS A 110 -3.10 10.06 -9.15
CA CYS A 110 -1.96 9.43 -8.44
C CYS A 110 -1.83 7.92 -8.71
N GLY A 111 -2.67 7.35 -9.58
CA GLY A 111 -2.64 5.93 -9.98
C GLY A 111 -2.89 4.93 -8.85
N CYS A 112 -3.21 5.38 -7.63
CA CYS A 112 -3.25 4.54 -6.44
C CYS A 112 -4.40 3.51 -6.45
N PHE A 113 -5.40 3.68 -7.31
CA PHE A 113 -6.47 2.70 -7.58
C PHE A 113 -6.56 2.30 -9.06
N GLY A 114 -5.51 2.49 -9.86
CA GLY A 114 -5.59 2.36 -11.32
C GLY A 114 -6.57 3.38 -11.94
N GLU A 115 -7.01 3.14 -13.18
CA GLU A 115 -8.04 3.97 -13.86
C GLU A 115 -9.47 3.73 -13.34
N ALA A 116 -9.68 2.79 -12.42
CA ALA A 116 -11.02 2.34 -12.01
C ALA A 116 -11.80 3.39 -11.19
N ILE A 117 -11.11 4.34 -10.55
CA ILE A 117 -11.76 5.44 -9.83
C ILE A 117 -10.95 6.73 -10.00
N LYS A 118 -11.40 7.61 -10.90
CA LYS A 118 -10.91 8.99 -11.00
C LYS A 118 -11.35 9.78 -9.77
N LEU A 119 -10.53 9.78 -8.71
CA LEU A 119 -10.70 10.68 -7.57
C LEU A 119 -9.79 11.88 -7.77
N SER A 120 -10.30 13.07 -7.48
CA SER A 120 -9.45 14.26 -7.51
C SER A 120 -8.21 14.07 -6.61
N PRO A 121 -7.06 14.67 -6.97
CA PRO A 121 -5.84 14.58 -6.16
C PRO A 121 -6.06 14.96 -4.69
N TRP A 122 -6.97 15.91 -4.44
CA TRP A 122 -7.37 16.34 -3.10
C TRP A 122 -8.18 15.29 -2.34
N GLU A 123 -9.14 14.61 -2.96
CA GLU A 123 -9.91 13.54 -2.30
C GLU A 123 -9.01 12.34 -1.97
N THR A 124 -8.10 11.99 -2.87
CA THR A 124 -7.12 10.92 -2.63
C THR A 124 -6.17 11.28 -1.48
N PHE A 125 -5.75 12.55 -1.41
CA PHE A 125 -4.92 13.06 -0.31
C PHE A 125 -5.64 12.96 1.03
N PHE A 126 -6.89 13.44 1.13
CA PHE A 126 -7.67 13.36 2.36
C PHE A 126 -7.94 11.91 2.79
N LYS A 127 -8.21 11.00 1.84
CA LYS A 127 -8.38 9.57 2.12
C LYS A 127 -7.09 8.95 2.66
N ASN A 128 -5.94 9.22 2.05
CA ASN A 128 -4.65 8.71 2.53
C ASN A 128 -4.28 9.31 3.89
N LEU A 129 -4.56 10.61 4.10
CA LEU A 129 -4.36 11.28 5.37
C LEU A 129 -5.25 10.72 6.50
N ALA A 130 -6.45 10.22 6.17
CA ALA A 130 -7.31 9.52 7.11
C ALA A 130 -6.87 8.06 7.35
N LEU A 131 -6.30 7.39 6.36
CA LEU A 131 -5.79 6.02 6.46
C LEU A 131 -4.43 5.93 7.20
N LEU A 132 -3.60 6.97 7.11
CA LEU A 132 -2.29 7.05 7.75
C LEU A 132 -2.34 6.90 9.28
N PRO A 133 -3.22 7.59 10.04
CA PRO A 133 -3.36 7.36 11.48
C PRO A 133 -3.90 5.97 11.79
N MET A 134 -4.73 5.36 10.92
CA MET A 134 -5.17 3.97 11.10
C MET A 134 -3.99 2.99 10.97
N ALA A 135 -3.12 3.21 9.99
CA ALA A 135 -1.90 2.42 9.82
C ALA A 135 -0.94 2.61 11.01
N ALA A 136 -0.83 3.84 11.53
CA ALA A 136 -0.02 4.16 12.70
C ALA A 136 -0.55 3.46 13.97
N VAL A 137 -1.87 3.43 14.17
CA VAL A 137 -2.50 2.71 15.29
C VAL A 137 -2.26 1.21 15.21
N VAL A 138 -2.40 0.61 14.01
CA VAL A 138 -2.12 -0.82 13.80
C VAL A 138 -0.66 -1.14 14.11
N TRP A 139 0.28 -0.36 13.57
CA TRP A 139 1.69 -0.52 13.88
C TRP A 139 2.01 -0.33 15.36
N ALA A 140 1.47 0.71 16.00
CA ALA A 140 1.71 0.99 17.41
C ALA A 140 1.19 -0.12 18.33
N TYR A 141 0.09 -0.79 17.96
CA TYR A 141 -0.43 -1.95 18.69
C TYR A 141 0.46 -3.20 18.50
N TYR A 142 0.91 -3.47 17.28
CA TYR A 142 1.71 -4.65 16.94
C TYR A 142 3.24 -4.44 17.10
N ARG A 143 3.70 -3.25 17.53
CA ARG A 143 5.15 -2.94 17.68
C ARG A 143 5.88 -3.79 18.71
N ASN A 144 5.16 -4.31 19.71
CA ASN A 144 5.74 -5.12 20.78
C ASN A 144 5.73 -6.62 20.47
N ASP A 145 5.07 -7.05 19.39
CA ASP A 145 5.11 -8.45 18.96
C ASP A 145 6.47 -8.84 18.40
N LYS A 146 6.87 -10.10 18.53
CA LYS A 146 8.19 -10.58 18.09
C LYS A 146 8.36 -10.40 16.57
N ILE A 147 9.47 -9.80 16.14
CA ILE A 147 9.77 -9.44 14.74
C ILE A 147 9.87 -10.68 13.84
N LEU A 148 10.50 -11.74 14.34
CA LEU A 148 10.75 -13.00 13.64
C LEU A 148 10.13 -14.17 14.42
N ALA A 149 8.81 -14.19 14.59
CA ALA A 149 8.14 -15.43 14.97
C ALA A 149 8.19 -16.40 13.77
N PHE A 150 9.30 -17.13 13.63
CA PHE A 150 9.56 -18.01 12.48
C PHE A 150 8.72 -19.28 12.55
N ARG A 151 7.41 -19.17 12.35
CA ARG A 151 6.53 -20.33 12.20
C ARG A 151 6.61 -20.81 10.76
N ARG A 152 6.90 -22.11 10.54
CA ARG A 152 7.01 -22.71 9.19
C ARG A 152 5.78 -22.43 8.32
N SER A 153 4.58 -22.40 8.93
CA SER A 153 3.33 -22.04 8.24
C SER A 153 3.29 -20.59 7.73
N GLU A 154 3.87 -19.63 8.47
CA GLU A 154 3.91 -18.22 8.03
C GLU A 154 4.90 -18.01 6.88
N VAL A 155 6.01 -18.74 6.88
CA VAL A 155 6.96 -18.76 5.75
C VAL A 155 6.28 -19.35 4.51
N ALA A 156 5.61 -20.49 4.64
CA ALA A 156 4.89 -21.12 3.54
C ALA A 156 3.78 -20.23 2.96
N LEU A 157 2.99 -19.57 3.81
CA LEU A 157 1.99 -18.59 3.38
C LEU A 157 2.61 -17.36 2.70
N THR A 158 3.77 -16.90 3.18
CA THR A 158 4.48 -15.77 2.56
C THR A 158 4.96 -16.14 1.15
N ILE A 159 5.55 -17.33 0.99
CA ILE A 159 6.01 -17.84 -0.32
C ILE A 159 4.81 -18.07 -1.24
N PHE A 160 3.71 -18.63 -0.73
CA PHE A 160 2.48 -18.84 -1.49
C PHE A 160 1.92 -17.51 -2.01
N PHE A 161 1.80 -16.49 -1.16
CA PHE A 161 1.32 -15.17 -1.61
C PHE A 161 2.28 -14.53 -2.60
N PHE A 162 3.60 -14.63 -2.39
CA PHE A 162 4.58 -14.11 -3.33
C PHE A 162 4.42 -14.75 -4.73
N LEU A 163 4.27 -16.06 -4.80
CA LEU A 163 4.04 -16.80 -6.06
C LEU A 163 2.66 -16.54 -6.69
N LEU A 164 1.66 -16.16 -5.89
CA LEU A 164 0.33 -15.82 -6.40
C LEU A 164 0.31 -14.41 -7.03
N THR A 165 1.16 -13.51 -6.55
CA THR A 165 1.16 -12.09 -6.93
C THR A 165 2.22 -11.71 -7.96
N MET A 166 3.22 -12.57 -8.20
CA MET A 166 4.30 -12.39 -9.18
C MET A 166 4.13 -13.36 -10.33
#